data_AF-A0A3C2AF28-F1
#
_entry.id   AF-A0A3C2AF28-F1
#
_cell.length_a   1.000
_cell.length_b   1.000
_cell.length_c   1.000
_cell.angle_alpha   90.00
_cell.angle_beta   90.00
_cell.angle_gamma   90.00
#
_symmetry.space_group_name_H-M   'P 1'
#
loop_
_entity.id
_entity.type
_entity.pdbx_description
1 polymer ?
#
loop_
_entity_poly.entity_id
_entity_poly.type
_entity_poly.pdbx_seq_one_letter_code
_entity_poly.pdbx_strand_id
1 'polypeptide(L)'
;MAKYLVSQKIGIFVDAENIELSGYNIYGGRTDYNKILKAIGEREITRIIYYKPQYKEISDDFKKFWNGLGGEIKQPLKNADSLLIMDAVTLADKLDVVIMVGGDKDYLPLLWY
;
A
#
# COMPACT_ATOMS: atom_id res chain seq x y z
N MET A 1 6.97 25.64 -15.77
CA MET A 1 5.80 25.39 -14.91
C MET A 1 5.46 23.92 -15.02
N ALA A 2 5.47 23.18 -13.91
CA ALA A 2 5.08 21.77 -13.93
C ALA A 2 3.62 21.68 -14.38
N LYS A 3 3.38 20.90 -15.44
CA LYS A 3 2.06 20.64 -15.98
C LYS A 3 1.37 19.72 -14.98
N TYR A 4 0.60 20.28 -14.04
CA TYR A 4 -0.21 19.47 -13.14
C TYR A 4 -1.23 18.72 -14.00
N LEU A 5 -1.04 17.41 -14.12
CA LEU A 5 -2.02 16.53 -14.75
C LEU A 5 -3.29 16.61 -13.89
N VAL A 6 -4.39 16.99 -14.52
CA VAL A 6 -5.71 17.07 -13.88
C VAL A 6 -6.05 15.67 -13.37
N SER A 7 -6.15 15.50 -12.05
CA SER A 7 -6.56 14.28 -11.35
C SER A 7 -5.82 12.99 -11.75
N GLN A 8 -4.62 12.78 -11.19
CA GLN A 8 -3.92 11.49 -11.34
C GLN A 8 -4.58 10.39 -10.52
N LYS A 9 -4.83 9.24 -11.14
CA LYS A 9 -5.30 8.00 -10.50
C LYS A 9 -4.15 7.27 -9.81
N ILE A 10 -4.35 6.97 -8.54
CA ILE A 10 -3.32 6.39 -7.67
C ILE A 10 -3.75 5.03 -7.14
N GLY A 11 -2.85 4.05 -7.26
CA GLY A 11 -2.91 2.81 -6.51
C GLY A 11 -1.86 2.81 -5.41
N ILE A 12 -2.27 2.48 -4.19
CA ILE A 12 -1.38 2.36 -3.03
C ILE A 12 -1.35 0.90 -2.61
N PHE A 13 -0.16 0.31 -2.59
CA PHE A 13 0.07 -1.09 -2.27
C PHE A 13 0.95 -1.16 -1.03
N VAL A 14 0.44 -1.72 0.06
CA VAL A 14 1.12 -1.71 1.37
C VAL A 14 1.53 -3.12 1.75
N ASP A 15 2.84 -3.33 1.86
CA ASP A 15 3.39 -4.50 2.54
C ASP A 15 3.27 -4.29 4.05
N ALA A 16 2.24 -4.90 4.64
CA ALA A 16 1.90 -4.73 6.04
C ALA A 16 3.03 -5.18 6.96
N GLU A 17 3.62 -6.34 6.68
CA GLU A 17 4.61 -6.95 7.56
C GLU A 17 5.89 -6.12 7.54
N ASN A 18 6.34 -5.71 6.34
CA ASN A 18 7.53 -4.90 6.21
C ASN A 18 7.40 -3.56 6.95
N ILE A 19 6.25 -2.88 6.82
CA ILE A 19 6.01 -1.58 7.46
C ILE A 19 5.80 -1.70 8.97
N GLU A 20 5.04 -2.70 9.43
CA GLU A 20 4.85 -2.94 10.86
C GLU A 20 6.18 -3.25 11.56
N LEU A 21 6.99 -4.15 10.97
CA LEU A 21 8.31 -4.51 11.51
C LEU A 21 9.25 -3.30 11.50
N SER A 22 9.31 -2.56 10.39
CA SER A 22 10.20 -1.40 10.28
C SER A 22 9.80 -0.28 11.24
N GLY A 23 8.51 0.05 11.32
CA GLY A 23 8.00 1.09 12.21
C GLY A 23 8.24 0.75 13.68
N TYR A 24 7.96 -0.49 14.08
CA TYR A 24 8.15 -0.93 15.45
C TYR A 24 9.63 -1.05 15.82
N ASN A 25 10.42 -1.72 14.99
CA ASN A 25 11.82 -2.01 15.32
C ASN A 25 12.71 -0.77 15.27
N ILE A 26 12.43 0.19 14.38
CA ILE A 26 13.27 1.38 14.20
C ILE A 26 12.77 2.54 15.07
N TYR A 27 11.45 2.72 15.17
CA TYR A 27 10.86 3.93 15.77
C TYR A 27 10.01 3.64 17.01
N GLY A 28 9.81 2.37 17.40
CA GLY A 28 9.01 1.99 18.57
C GLY A 28 7.52 2.31 18.42
N GLY A 29 7.04 2.55 17.21
CA GLY A 29 5.69 3.08 16.95
C GLY A 29 5.01 2.42 15.76
N ARG A 30 3.71 2.73 15.59
CA ARG A 30 2.92 2.28 14.44
C ARG A 30 2.86 3.39 13.38
N THR A 31 2.78 2.98 12.12
CA THR A 31 2.62 3.89 10.98
C THR A 31 1.26 4.60 11.02
N ASP A 32 1.28 5.92 10.84
CA ASP A 32 0.08 6.75 10.73
C ASP A 32 -0.33 6.87 9.25
N TYR A 33 -1.24 5.99 8.82
CA TYR A 33 -1.72 5.97 7.43
C TYR A 33 -2.50 7.22 7.04
N ASN A 34 -3.11 7.96 7.98
CA ASN A 34 -3.79 9.22 7.64
C ASN A 34 -2.79 10.27 7.14
N LYS A 35 -1.58 10.30 7.70
CA LYS A 35 -0.54 11.23 7.23
C LYS A 35 -0.07 10.88 5.82
N ILE A 36 0.06 9.60 5.51
CA ILE A 36 0.40 9.13 4.16
C ILE A 36 -0.67 9.60 3.17
N LEU A 37 -1.95 9.36 3.47
CA LEU A 37 -3.05 9.77 2.59
C LEU A 37 -3.16 11.28 2.44
N LYS A 38 -2.93 12.05 3.52
CA LYS A 38 -2.87 13.52 3.43
C LYS A 38 -1.71 14.01 2.55
N ALA A 39 -0.55 13.34 2.60
CA ALA A 39 0.61 13.71 1.79
C ALA A 39 0.42 13.46 0.29
N ILE A 40 -0.55 12.61 -0.08
CA ILE A 40 -0.93 12.39 -1.48
C ILE A 40 -1.60 13.63 -2.08
N GLY A 41 -2.25 14.46 -1.27
CA GLY A 41 -2.89 15.71 -1.70
C GLY A 41 -4.19 15.46 -2.46
N GLU A 42 -4.44 16.24 -3.50
CA GLU A 42 -5.71 16.25 -4.26
C GLU A 42 -5.82 15.17 -5.36
N ARG A 43 -4.96 14.15 -5.32
CA ARG A 43 -4.95 13.08 -6.33
C ARG A 43 -6.03 12.03 -6.04
N GLU A 44 -6.53 11.38 -7.08
CA GLU A 44 -7.61 10.41 -6.98
C GLU A 44 -7.06 9.05 -6.53
N ILE A 45 -7.35 8.64 -5.29
CA ILE A 45 -6.98 7.32 -4.80
C ILE A 45 -7.98 6.31 -5.35
N THR A 46 -7.57 5.54 -6.35
CA THR A 46 -8.40 4.50 -7.00
C THR A 46 -8.41 3.21 -6.20
N ARG A 47 -7.27 2.86 -5.58
CA ARG A 47 -7.10 1.66 -4.75
C ARG A 47 -6.11 1.92 -3.62
N ILE A 48 -6.40 1.40 -2.45
CA ILE A 48 -5.45 1.30 -1.34
C ILE A 48 -5.58 -0.09 -0.72
N ILE A 49 -4.53 -0.90 -0.86
CA ILE A 49 -4.57 -2.33 -0.54
C ILE A 49 -3.50 -2.65 0.51
N TYR A 50 -3.94 -3.32 1.57
CA TYR A 50 -3.11 -3.80 2.67
C TYR A 50 -2.89 -5.30 2.54
N TYR A 51 -1.64 -5.72 2.33
CA TYR A 51 -1.29 -7.12 2.15
C TYR A 51 -0.69 -7.68 3.42
N LYS A 52 -1.38 -8.62 4.07
CA LYS A 52 -0.87 -9.30 5.27
C LYS A 52 -1.25 -10.79 5.24
N PRO A 53 -0.30 -11.73 5.37
CA PRO A 53 -0.60 -13.17 5.29
C PRO A 53 -1.69 -13.62 6.28
N GLN A 54 -2.49 -14.62 5.93
CA GLN A 54 -3.64 -15.07 6.74
C GLN A 54 -3.26 -15.52 8.15
N TYR A 55 -2.07 -16.09 8.32
CA TYR A 55 -1.58 -16.57 9.61
C TYR A 55 -1.09 -15.42 10.53
N LYS A 56 -1.10 -14.18 10.05
CA LYS A 56 -0.78 -12.98 10.84
C LYS A 56 -2.07 -12.26 11.23
N GLU A 57 -2.18 -11.93 12.50
CA GLU A 57 -3.37 -11.27 13.03
C GLU A 57 -3.48 -9.81 12.55
N ILE A 58 -4.71 -9.40 12.26
CA ILE A 58 -5.11 -8.01 12.07
C ILE A 58 -6.23 -7.73 13.06
N SER A 59 -6.01 -6.80 13.98
CA SER A 59 -7.03 -6.40 14.95
C SER A 59 -8.29 -5.88 14.24
N ASP A 60 -9.47 -6.16 14.78
CA ASP A 60 -10.73 -5.70 14.18
C ASP A 60 -10.85 -4.17 14.15
N ASP A 61 -10.25 -3.47 15.10
CA ASP A 61 -10.18 -2.01 15.10
C ASP A 61 -9.40 -1.48 13.88
N PHE A 62 -8.28 -2.12 13.53
CA PHE A 62 -7.54 -1.78 12.32
C PHE A 62 -8.34 -2.10 11.05
N LYS A 63 -9.03 -3.24 11.00
CA LYS A 63 -9.90 -3.58 9.84
C LYS A 63 -10.98 -2.51 9.64
N LYS A 64 -11.66 -2.10 10.72
CA LYS A 64 -12.67 -1.03 10.67
C LYS A 64 -12.08 0.29 10.21
N PHE A 65 -10.92 0.66 10.78
CA PHE A 65 -10.19 1.86 10.39
C PHE A 65 -9.83 1.84 8.89
N TRP A 66 -9.23 0.77 8.41
CA TRP A 66 -8.79 0.63 7.02
C TRP A 66 -9.96 0.63 6.04
N ASN A 67 -11.02 -0.11 6.34
CA ASN A 67 -12.24 -0.11 5.55
C ASN A 67 -12.90 1.28 5.53
N GLY A 68 -12.84 2.03 6.64
CA GLY A 68 -13.32 3.40 6.73
C GLY A 68 -12.55 4.39 5.84
N LEU A 69 -11.31 4.06 5.46
CA LEU A 69 -10.53 4.79 4.46
C LEU A 69 -10.84 4.36 3.02
N GLY A 70 -11.80 3.42 2.82
CA GLY A 70 -12.04 2.79 1.52
C GLY A 70 -10.97 1.76 1.13
N GLY A 71 -10.16 1.32 2.10
CA GLY A 71 -9.08 0.38 1.85
C GLY A 71 -9.52 -1.07 1.82
N GLU A 72 -8.80 -1.85 1.02
CA GLU A 72 -8.97 -3.29 0.89
C GLU A 72 -7.89 -4.01 1.70
N ILE A 73 -8.24 -5.12 2.34
CA ILE A 73 -7.29 -6.01 3.00
C ILE A 73 -7.23 -7.30 2.20
N LYS A 74 -6.05 -7.67 1.73
CA LYS A 74 -5.81 -8.95 1.06
C LYS A 74 -4.92 -9.84 1.94
N GLN A 75 -5.42 -11.04 2.23
CA GLN A 75 -4.72 -12.01 3.06
C GLN A 75 -4.32 -13.25 2.24
N PRO A 76 -3.12 -13.28 1.64
CA PRO A 76 -2.63 -14.47 0.95
C PRO A 76 -2.24 -15.57 1.93
N LEU A 77 -2.24 -16.82 1.45
CA LEU A 77 -1.92 -17.99 2.27
C LEU A 77 -0.44 -18.05 2.69
N LYS A 78 0.48 -17.65 1.80
CA LYS A 78 1.94 -17.81 2.01
C LYS A 78 2.66 -16.47 2.10
N ASN A 79 2.81 -15.79 0.95
CA ASN A 79 3.58 -14.55 0.86
C ASN A 79 2.70 -13.39 0.36
N ALA A 80 2.82 -12.24 1.01
CA ALA A 80 2.24 -10.96 0.60
C ALA A 80 2.85 -10.46 -0.71
N ASP A 81 4.17 -10.59 -0.86
CA ASP A 81 4.95 -9.95 -1.93
C ASP A 81 4.45 -10.39 -3.32
N SER A 82 4.22 -11.69 -3.51
CA SER A 82 3.80 -12.22 -4.80
C SER A 82 2.43 -11.69 -5.24
N LEU A 83 1.48 -11.60 -4.30
CA LEU A 83 0.14 -11.08 -4.60
C LEU A 83 0.19 -9.57 -4.84
N LEU A 84 0.99 -8.86 -4.05
CA LEU A 84 1.22 -7.43 -4.20
C LEU A 84 1.81 -7.11 -5.57
N ILE A 85 2.89 -7.80 -5.95
CA ILE A 85 3.56 -7.64 -7.25
C ILE A 85 2.57 -7.89 -8.39
N MET A 86 1.81 -8.97 -8.31
CA MET A 86 0.81 -9.31 -9.34
C MET A 86 -0.26 -8.22 -9.46
N ASP A 87 -0.81 -7.73 -8.35
CA ASP A 87 -1.81 -6.67 -8.37
C ASP A 87 -1.22 -5.35 -8.90
N ALA A 88 0.00 -4.99 -8.51
CA ALA A 88 0.68 -3.78 -8.95
C ALA A 88 0.87 -3.79 -10.48
N VAL A 89 1.40 -4.89 -11.03
CA VAL A 89 1.59 -5.07 -12.48
C VAL A 89 0.25 -5.09 -13.22
N THR A 90 -0.76 -5.78 -12.68
CA THR A 90 -2.08 -5.92 -13.34
C THR A 90 -2.89 -4.62 -13.32
N LEU A 91 -2.61 -3.72 -12.39
CA LEU A 91 -3.29 -2.43 -12.27
C LEU A 91 -2.47 -1.27 -12.86
N ALA A 92 -1.21 -1.48 -13.22
CA ALA A 92 -0.32 -0.43 -13.72
C ALA A 92 -0.88 0.31 -14.94
N ASP A 93 -1.58 -0.39 -15.83
CA ASP A 93 -2.20 0.19 -17.03
C ASP A 93 -3.41 1.10 -16.74
N LYS A 94 -4.00 1.00 -15.54
CA LYS A 94 -5.19 1.75 -15.11
C LYS A 94 -4.87 2.90 -14.17
N LEU A 95 -3.62 2.99 -13.72
CA LEU A 95 -3.16 3.95 -12.72
C LEU A 95 -2.16 4.91 -13.38
N ASP A 96 -2.22 6.19 -13.00
CA ASP A 96 -1.21 7.17 -13.40
C ASP A 96 0.02 7.10 -12.48
N VAL A 97 -0.20 6.70 -11.22
CA VAL A 97 0.86 6.58 -10.20
C VAL A 97 0.62 5.33 -9.36
N VAL A 98 1.67 4.51 -9.23
CA VAL A 98 1.74 3.41 -8.27
C VAL A 98 2.58 3.85 -7.08
N ILE A 99 2.03 3.76 -5.88
CA ILE A 99 2.74 3.99 -4.62
C ILE A 99 2.92 2.64 -3.94
N MET A 100 4.16 2.17 -3.88
CA MET A 100 4.53 1.00 -3.09
C MET A 100 5.00 1.44 -1.70
N VAL A 101 4.39 0.89 -0.66
CA VAL A 101 4.72 1.16 0.73
C VAL A 101 5.32 -0.10 1.34
N GLY A 102 6.65 -0.18 1.25
CA GLY A 102 7.47 -1.27 1.74
C GLY A 102 8.94 -0.95 1.51
N GLY A 103 9.83 -1.72 2.13
CA GLY A 103 11.28 -1.54 2.07
C GLY A 103 12.05 -2.79 1.61
N ASP A 104 11.36 -3.82 1.09
CA ASP A 104 12.03 -5.01 0.58
C ASP A 104 12.64 -4.76 -0.81
N LYS A 105 13.88 -5.25 -1.00
CA LYS A 105 14.59 -5.18 -2.28
C LYS A 105 13.94 -6.04 -3.35
N ASP A 106 13.14 -7.04 -2.97
CA ASP A 106 12.45 -7.95 -3.88
C ASP A 106 11.41 -7.22 -4.74
N TYR A 107 11.00 -6.01 -4.34
CA TYR A 107 10.13 -5.12 -5.11
C TYR A 107 10.86 -4.27 -6.15
N LEU A 108 12.19 -4.19 -6.14
CA LEU A 108 12.95 -3.36 -7.07
C LEU A 108 12.61 -3.65 -8.55
N PRO A 109 12.42 -4.92 -8.99
CA PRO A 109 12.01 -5.23 -10.35
C PRO A 109 10.72 -4.52 -10.81
N LEU A 110 9.80 -4.15 -9.90
CA LEU A 110 8.57 -3.44 -10.26
C LEU A 110 8.81 -2.07 -10.92
N LEU A 111 10.00 -1.48 -10.79
CA LEU A 111 10.31 -0.21 -11.44
C LEU A 111 10.39 -0.30 -12.98
N TRP A 112 10.55 -1.51 -13.52
CA TRP A 112 10.69 -1.76 -14.95
C TRP A 112 9.44 -2.37 -15.61
N TYR A 113 8.41 -2.70 -14.83
CA TYR A 113 7.16 -3.33 -15.30
C TYR A 113 5.97 -2.40 -15.05
#